data_AF-A0A7G9YN71-F1
#
_entry.id   AF-A0A7G9YN71-F1
#
_cell.length_a   1.000
_cell.length_b   1.000
_cell.length_c   1.000
_cell.angle_alpha   90.00
_cell.angle_beta   90.00
_cell.angle_gamma   90.00
#
_symmetry.space_group_name_H-M   'P 1'
#
loop_
_entity.id
_entity.type
_entity.pdbx_description
1 polymer ?
#
loop_
_entity_poly.entity_id
_entity_poly.type
_entity_poly.pdbx_seq_one_letter_code
_entity_poly.pdbx_strand_id
1 'polypeptide(L)'
;MQVKSIELRLSEDLYVKIGAVASEHFETEQKYMQNVISDSVREELELKDVKRQIASKYAEGKISYESLMALLGSKEAERLRVYKETILESFLEADEVAKELTA
;
A
#
# COMPACT_ATOMS: atom_id res chain seq x y z
N MET A 1 -17.02 -23.74 2.88
CA MET A 1 -16.55 -22.40 2.47
C MET A 1 -17.79 -21.55 2.21
N GLN A 2 -18.02 -20.47 2.95
CA GLN A 2 -19.12 -19.54 2.63
C GLN A 2 -18.71 -18.68 1.44
N VAL A 3 -19.41 -18.82 0.32
CA VAL A 3 -19.24 -17.94 -0.84
C VAL A 3 -20.14 -16.73 -0.60
N LYS A 4 -19.54 -15.54 -0.46
CA LYS A 4 -20.27 -14.28 -0.49
C LYS A 4 -20.40 -13.86 -1.96
N SER A 5 -21.62 -13.59 -2.41
CA SER A 5 -21.87 -13.00 -3.72
C SER A 5 -21.70 -11.48 -3.66
N ILE A 6 -21.16 -10.91 -4.74
CA ILE A 6 -21.04 -9.47 -4.94
C ILE A 6 -21.65 -9.17 -6.29
N GLU A 7 -22.58 -8.22 -6.34
CA GLU A 7 -23.11 -7.70 -7.60
C GLU A 7 -22.30 -6.47 -8.02
N LEU A 8 -21.79 -6.47 -9.25
CA LEU A 8 -21.01 -5.38 -9.82
C LEU A 8 -21.82 -4.71 -10.93
N ARG A 9 -21.87 -3.38 -10.92
CA ARG A 9 -22.40 -2.60 -12.03
C ARG A 9 -21.24 -2.14 -12.91
N LEU A 10 -21.21 -2.63 -14.13
CA LEU A 10 -20.20 -2.30 -15.12
C LEU A 10 -20.82 -1.40 -16.19
N SER A 11 -20.01 -0.54 -16.81
CA SER A 11 -20.43 0.10 -18.05
C SER A 11 -20.58 -0.94 -19.16
N GLU A 12 -21.44 -0.66 -20.13
CA GLU A 12 -21.70 -1.56 -21.26
C GLU A 12 -20.42 -1.86 -22.05
N ASP A 13 -19.61 -0.85 -22.34
CA ASP A 13 -18.31 -1.01 -23.01
C ASP A 13 -17.35 -1.95 -22.24
N LEU A 14 -17.30 -1.82 -20.91
CA LEU A 14 -16.44 -2.66 -20.07
C LEU A 14 -16.96 -4.10 -20.03
N TYR A 15 -18.28 -4.30 -19.96
CA TYR A 15 -18.91 -5.61 -19.99
C TYR A 15 -18.59 -6.36 -21.29
N VAL A 16 -18.71 -5.69 -22.45
CA VAL A 16 -18.39 -6.29 -23.76
C VAL A 16 -16.92 -6.69 -23.84
N LYS A 17 -16.00 -5.83 -23.37
CA LYS A 17 -14.56 -6.13 -23.35
C LYS A 17 -14.22 -7.33 -22.46
N ILE A 18 -14.86 -7.41 -21.29
CA ILE A 18 -14.72 -8.56 -20.39
C ILE A 18 -15.20 -9.84 -21.07
N GLY A 19 -16.38 -9.82 -21.70
CA GLY A 19 -16.93 -10.98 -22.40
C GLY A 19 -16.00 -11.48 -23.52
N ALA A 20 -15.45 -10.57 -24.32
CA ALA A 20 -14.50 -10.91 -25.37
C ALA A 20 -13.25 -11.63 -24.82
N VAL A 21 -12.57 -11.04 -23.84
CA VAL A 21 -11.35 -11.61 -23.24
C VAL A 21 -11.63 -12.92 -22.51
N ALA A 22 -12.76 -12.98 -21.79
CA ALA A 22 -13.16 -14.19 -21.09
C ALA A 22 -13.38 -15.35 -22.05
N SER A 23 -14.05 -15.11 -23.19
CA SER A 23 -14.33 -16.14 -24.19
C SER A 23 -13.09 -16.72 -24.88
N GLU A 24 -11.99 -15.97 -24.94
CA GLU A 24 -10.73 -16.40 -25.57
C GLU A 24 -9.83 -17.21 -24.62
N HIS A 25 -9.94 -16.98 -23.31
CA HIS A 25 -8.93 -17.44 -22.35
C HIS A 25 -9.49 -18.14 -21.10
N PHE A 26 -10.81 -18.11 -20.88
CA PHE A 26 -11.44 -18.60 -19.64
C PHE A 26 -12.73 -19.38 -19.91
N GLU A 27 -13.09 -20.26 -18.98
CA GLU A 27 -14.33 -21.04 -19.08
C GLU A 27 -15.58 -20.18 -18.88
N THR A 28 -15.48 -19.11 -18.07
CA THR A 28 -16.59 -18.17 -17.80
C THR A 28 -16.11 -16.76 -17.55
N GLU A 29 -16.96 -15.76 -17.83
CA GLU A 29 -16.75 -14.35 -17.45
C GLU A 29 -16.49 -14.20 -15.95
N GLN A 30 -17.21 -14.98 -15.12
CA GLN A 30 -17.02 -14.99 -13.67
C GLN A 30 -15.61 -15.42 -13.28
N LYS A 31 -15.05 -16.45 -13.93
CA LYS A 31 -13.70 -16.94 -13.62
C LYS A 31 -12.64 -15.92 -14.00
N TYR A 32 -12.80 -15.26 -15.15
CA TYR A 32 -11.95 -14.15 -15.55
C TYR A 32 -12.00 -13.01 -14.53
N MET A 33 -13.21 -12.56 -14.16
CA MET A 33 -13.39 -11.48 -13.19
C MET A 33 -12.79 -11.80 -11.82
N GLN A 34 -12.91 -13.04 -11.35
CA GLN A 34 -12.27 -13.48 -10.11
C GLN A 34 -10.75 -13.36 -10.17
N ASN A 35 -10.14 -13.75 -11.29
CA ASN A 35 -8.69 -13.64 -11.47
C ASN A 35 -8.25 -12.18 -11.54
N VAL A 36 -8.91 -11.34 -12.34
CA VAL A 36 -8.60 -9.91 -12.46
C VAL A 36 -8.67 -9.20 -11.11
N ILE A 37 -9.74 -9.45 -10.33
CA ILE A 37 -9.87 -8.88 -8.98
C ILE A 37 -8.76 -9.41 -8.07
N SER A 38 -8.47 -10.71 -8.12
CA SER A 38 -7.43 -11.31 -7.28
C SER A 38 -6.04 -10.77 -7.61
N ASP A 39 -5.73 -10.57 -8.88
CA ASP A 39 -4.46 -10.03 -9.35
C ASP A 39 -4.34 -8.55 -8.99
N SER A 40 -5.39 -7.76 -9.18
CA SER A 40 -5.41 -6.35 -8.74
C SER A 40 -5.20 -6.21 -7.23
N VAL A 41 -5.86 -7.06 -6.42
CA VAL A 41 -5.64 -7.08 -4.97
C VAL A 41 -4.21 -7.50 -4.63
N ARG A 42 -3.64 -8.49 -5.35
CA ARG A 42 -2.25 -8.92 -5.14
C ARG A 42 -1.27 -7.78 -5.45
N GLU A 43 -1.44 -7.10 -6.58
CA GLU A 43 -0.63 -5.94 -6.97
C GLU A 43 -0.70 -4.82 -5.93
N GLU A 44 -1.89 -4.53 -5.40
CA GLU A 44 -2.04 -3.54 -4.33
C GLU A 44 -1.30 -3.95 -3.04
N LEU A 45 -1.37 -5.22 -2.66
CA LEU A 45 -0.66 -5.74 -1.49
C LEU A 45 0.86 -5.69 -1.68
N GLU A 46 1.35 -6.08 -2.86
CA GLU A 46 2.78 -6.00 -3.21
C GLU A 46 3.27 -4.55 -3.19
N LEU A 47 2.51 -3.62 -3.79
CA LEU A 47 2.83 -2.20 -3.76
C LEU A 47 2.87 -1.65 -2.33
N LYS A 48 1.91 -2.06 -1.49
CA LYS A 48 1.89 -1.67 -0.08
C LYS A 48 3.13 -2.17 0.66
N ASP A 49 3.57 -3.39 0.37
CA ASP A 49 4.73 -3.98 1.01
C ASP A 49 6.03 -3.30 0.56
N VAL A 50 6.15 -2.98 -0.73
CA VAL A 50 7.25 -2.16 -1.28
C VAL A 50 7.30 -0.78 -0.59
N LYS A 51 6.16 -0.10 -0.47
CA LYS A 51 6.07 1.20 0.23
C LYS A 51 6.54 1.09 1.68
N ARG A 52 6.15 0.01 2.38
CA ARG A 52 6.58 -0.26 3.76
C ARG A 52 8.09 -0.45 3.86
N GLN A 53 8.70 -1.20 2.94
CA GLN A 53 10.15 -1.41 2.92
C GLN A 53 10.91 -0.09 2.70
N ILE A 54 10.43 0.75 1.77
CA ILE A 54 11.00 2.08 1.51
C ILE A 54 10.90 2.95 2.78
N ALA A 55 9.73 2.98 3.44
CA ALA A 55 9.54 3.73 4.67
C ALA A 55 10.47 3.24 5.80
N SER A 56 10.66 1.92 5.95
CA SER A 56 11.61 1.34 6.93
C SER A 56 13.03 1.82 6.68
N LYS A 57 13.49 1.77 5.41
CA LYS A 57 14.83 2.26 5.05
C LYS A 57 15.01 3.74 5.37
N TYR A 58 13.98 4.56 5.18
CA TYR A 58 14.04 5.98 5.55
C TYR A 58 14.09 6.19 7.06
N ALA A 59 13.27 5.46 7.82
CA ALA A 59 13.27 5.50 9.28
C ALA A 59 14.67 5.15 9.84
N GLU A 60 15.29 4.12 9.28
CA GLU A 60 16.64 3.65 9.60
C GLU A 60 17.77 4.57 9.09
N GLY A 61 17.45 5.64 8.35
CA GLY A 61 18.44 6.57 7.79
C GLY A 61 19.23 6.01 6.61
N LYS A 62 18.80 4.88 6.02
CA LYS A 62 19.47 4.24 4.87
C LYS A 62 19.18 4.92 3.54
N ILE A 63 18.15 5.77 3.47
CA ILE A 63 17.84 6.60 2.30
C ILE A 63 17.56 8.05 2.73
N SER A 64 17.85 9.01 1.86
CA SER A 64 17.58 10.42 2.09
C SER A 64 16.10 10.77 1.88
N TYR A 65 15.65 11.92 2.40
CA TYR A 65 14.30 12.43 2.15
C TYR A 65 14.06 12.71 0.66
N GLU A 66 15.07 13.20 -0.07
CA GLU A 66 15.01 13.38 -1.52
C GLU A 66 14.76 12.06 -2.26
N SER A 67 15.45 10.99 -1.84
CA SER A 67 15.24 9.64 -2.39
C SER A 67 13.84 9.12 -2.06
N LEU A 68 13.34 9.40 -0.85
CA LEU A 68 11.98 9.03 -0.44
C LEU A 68 10.92 9.75 -1.30
N MET A 69 11.09 11.06 -1.55
CA MET A 69 10.21 11.85 -2.41
C MET A 69 10.19 11.31 -3.84
N ALA A 70 11.34 10.94 -4.40
CA ALA A 70 11.43 10.37 -5.74
C ALA A 70 10.70 9.02 -5.85
N LEU A 71 10.71 8.20 -4.79
CA LEU A 71 10.11 6.87 -4.78
C LEU A 71 8.61 6.85 -4.46
N LEU A 72 8.16 7.69 -3.52
CA LEU A 72 6.78 7.66 -3.00
C LEU A 72 5.94 8.88 -3.41
N GLY A 73 6.57 9.90 -3.98
CA GLY A 73 5.96 11.20 -4.22
C GLY A 73 5.98 12.11 -2.99
N SER A 74 5.83 13.41 -3.23
CA SER A 74 5.96 14.47 -2.21
C SER A 74 5.01 14.28 -1.03
N LYS A 75 3.73 13.99 -1.28
CA LYS A 75 2.70 13.86 -0.24
C LYS A 75 3.00 12.73 0.75
N GLU A 76 3.40 11.57 0.25
CA GLU A 76 3.67 10.40 1.10
C GLU A 76 4.99 10.55 1.85
N ALA A 77 6.02 11.06 1.17
CA ALA A 77 7.31 11.35 1.77
C ALA A 77 7.18 12.36 2.92
N GLU A 78 6.40 13.42 2.73
CA GLU A 78 6.20 14.44 3.78
C GLU A 78 5.50 13.88 5.00
N ARG A 79 4.45 13.07 4.80
CA ARG A 79 3.81 12.36 5.91
C ARG A 79 4.81 11.52 6.70
N LEU A 80 5.66 10.76 6.02
CA LEU A 80 6.66 9.91 6.67
C LEU A 80 7.75 10.71 7.38
N ARG A 81 8.14 11.88 6.84
CA ARG A 81 9.08 12.79 7.49
C ARG A 81 8.52 13.30 8.82
N VAL A 82 7.30 13.82 8.80
CA VAL A 82 6.61 14.30 10.00
C VAL A 82 6.48 13.18 11.04
N TYR A 83 6.03 11.99 10.63
CA TYR A 83 5.95 10.85 11.56
C TYR A 83 7.30 10.49 12.18
N LYS A 84 8.37 10.47 11.39
CA LYS A 84 9.72 10.17 11.89
C LYS A 84 10.18 11.22 12.91
N GLU A 85 9.96 12.50 12.62
CA GLU A 85 10.33 13.61 13.50
C GLU A 85 9.55 13.54 14.82
N THR A 86 8.23 13.37 14.78
CA THR A 86 7.40 13.23 15.99
C THR A 86 7.82 12.04 16.86
N ILE A 87 8.13 10.89 16.24
CA ILE A 87 8.60 9.71 16.99
C ILE A 87 9.95 10.00 17.68
N LEU A 88 10.88 10.65 16.98
CA LEU A 88 12.19 11.00 17.53
C LEU A 88 12.07 12.02 18.69
N GLU A 89 11.22 13.02 18.54
CA GLU A 89 10.91 13.99 19.61
C GLU A 89 10.36 13.26 20.85
N SER A 90 9.38 12.37 20.68
CA SER A 90 8.82 11.59 21.79
C SER A 90 9.84 10.69 22.48
N PHE A 91 10.80 10.12 21.75
CA PHE A 91 11.89 9.34 22.34
C PHE A 91 12.85 10.22 23.17
N LEU A 92 13.19 11.42 22.67
CA LEU A 92 14.04 12.35 23.40
C LEU A 92 13.37 12.81 24.71
N GLU A 93 12.08 13.15 24.66
CA GLU A 93 11.31 13.52 25.85
C GLU A 93 11.28 12.38 26.89
N ALA A 94 11.08 11.14 26.44
CA ALA A 94 11.08 9.97 27.33
C ALA A 94 12.45 9.73 27.99
N ASP A 95 13.54 9.91 27.23
CA ASP A 95 14.91 9.78 27.75
C ASP A 95 15.25 10.88 28.77
N GLU A 96 14.75 12.10 28.56
CA GLU A 96 14.91 13.20 29.54
C GLU A 96 14.20 12.89 30.86
N VAL A 97 12.94 12.45 30.80
CA VAL A 97 12.18 12.03 31.99
C VAL A 97 12.86 10.87 32.71
N ALA A 98 13.40 9.89 31.97
CA ALA A 98 14.12 8.76 32.56
C ALA A 98 15.40 9.20 33.30
N LYS A 99 16.13 10.19 32.75
CA LYS A 99 17.30 10.77 33.41
C LYS A 99 16.93 11.52 34.69
N GLU A 100 15.84 12.28 34.69
CA GLU A 100 15.36 12.99 35.89
C GLU A 100 14.92 12.05 37.01
N LEU A 101 14.37 10.87 36.67
CA LEU A 101 13.95 9.85 37.66
C LEU A 101 15.10 9.01 38.22
N THR A 102 16.28 9.04 37.58
CA THR A 102 17.45 8.24 37.96
C THR A 102 18.60 9.07 38.51
N ALA A 103 18.48 10.40 38.50
CA ALA A 103 19.38 11.37 39.12
C ALA A 103 18.98 11.67 40.57
#